data_AF-A0A426ZXG2-F1
#
_entry.id   AF-A0A426ZXG2-F1
#
_cell.length_a   1.000
_cell.length_b   1.000
_cell.length_c   1.000
_cell.angle_alpha   90.00
_cell.angle_beta   90.00
_cell.angle_gamma   90.00
#
_symmetry.space_group_name_H-M   'P 1'
#
loop_
_entity.id
_entity.type
_entity.pdbx_description
1 polymer ?
#
loop_
_entity_poly.entity_id
_entity_poly.type
_entity_poly.pdbx_seq_one_letter_code
_entity_poly.pdbx_strand_id
1 'polypeptide(L)' 'DPWWNPAVEEQAVMRIHRIGQTKSVAIKRFIVKGTVEERMEMVQARKQRMISGALTDHELRTARIEELKMLFT' A
#
# COMPACT_ATOMS: atom_id res chain seq x y z
N ASP A 1 0.90 -3.90 11.16
CA ASP A 1 2.10 -3.62 10.34
C ASP A 1 1.69 -3.52 8.88
N PRO A 2 2.26 -2.58 8.12
CA PRO A 2 1.88 -2.40 6.72
C PRO A 2 2.21 -3.68 5.93
N TRP A 3 1.35 -4.03 4.96
CA TRP A 3 1.52 -5.25 4.15
C TRP A 3 1.87 -4.90 2.71
N TRP A 4 2.74 -5.69 2.05
CA TRP A 4 3.18 -5.44 0.67
C TRP A 4 2.05 -5.28 -0.35
N ASN A 5 0.93 -5.96 -0.12
CA ASN A 5 -0.26 -5.86 -0.94
C ASN A 5 -1.34 -5.06 -0.19
N PRO A 6 -1.60 -3.79 -0.55
CA PRO A 6 -2.60 -2.95 0.14
C PRO A 6 -4.01 -3.54 0.08
N ALA A 7 -4.33 -4.32 -0.95
CA ALA A 7 -5.65 -4.94 -1.09
C ALA A 7 -5.96 -5.93 0.03
N VAL A 8 -4.94 -6.54 0.66
CA VAL A 8 -5.14 -7.45 1.79
C VAL A 8 -5.63 -6.68 3.03
N GLU A 9 -5.04 -5.51 3.29
CA GLU A 9 -5.46 -4.64 4.38
C GLU A 9 -6.87 -4.08 4.11
N GLU A 10 -7.12 -3.64 2.88
CA GLU A 10 -8.43 -3.15 2.46
C GLU A 10 -9.52 -4.23 2.61
N GLN A 11 -9.24 -5.48 2.22
CA GLN A 11 -10.16 -6.59 2.45
C GLN A 11 -10.43 -6.82 3.95
N ALA A 12 -9.42 -6.67 4.81
CA ALA A 12 -9.61 -6.79 6.25
C ALA A 12 -10.52 -5.66 6.79
N VAL A 13 -10.32 -4.43 6.32
CA VAL A 13 -11.14 -3.26 6.66
C VAL A 13 -12.60 -3.46 6.23
N MET A 14 -12.82 -3.97 5.01
CA MET A 14 -14.15 -4.20 4.44
C MET A 14 -14.97 -5.25 5.21
N ARG A 15 -14.33 -6.13 5.98
CA ARG A 15 -15.06 -7.05 6.89
C ARG A 15 -15.76 -6.32 8.02
N ILE A 16 -15.24 -5.16 8.44
CA ILE A 16 -15.76 -4.36 9.56
C ILE A 16 -16.72 -3.28 9.05
N HIS A 17 -16.37 -2.62 7.94
CA HIS A 17 -17.23 -1.66 7.23
C HIS A 17 -18.22 -2.39 6.31
N ARG A 18 -19.25 -3.02 6.88
CA ARG A 18 -20.29 -3.74 6.13
C ARG A 18 -21.68 -3.16 6.36
N ILE A 19 -22.58 -3.35 5.39
CA ILE A 19 -24.00 -2.98 5.50
C ILE A 19 -24.59 -3.62 6.77
N GLY A 20 -25.28 -2.81 7.58
CA GLY A 20 -25.83 -3.21 8.88
C GLY A 20 -24.95 -2.87 10.08
N GLN A 21 -23.72 -2.39 9.87
CA GLN A 21 -22.93 -1.78 10.94
C GLN A 21 -23.56 -0.44 11.37
N THR A 22 -23.76 -0.25 12.66
CA THR A 22 -24.38 0.96 13.25
C THR A 22 -23.41 1.84 14.00
N LYS A 23 -22.20 1.34 14.29
CA LYS A 23 -21.16 2.06 15.00
C LYS A 23 -20.15 2.67 14.04
N SER A 24 -19.60 3.82 14.41
CA SER A 24 -18.47 4.41 13.70
C SER A 24 -17.25 3.49 13.81
N VAL A 25 -16.59 3.27 12.68
CA VAL A 25 -15.38 2.46 12.59
C VAL A 25 -14.22 3.38 12.27
N ALA A 26 -13.17 3.31 13.09
CA ALA A 26 -11.94 4.07 12.91
C ALA A 26 -10.78 3.09 12.76
N ILE A 27 -9.95 3.32 11.74
CA ILE A 27 -8.78 2.49 11.44
C ILE A 27 -7.55 3.32 11.76
N LYS A 28 -6.64 2.75 12.56
CA LYS A 28 -5.35 3.36 12.90
C LYS A 28 -4.24 2.44 12.43
N ARG A 29 -3.37 2.98 11.58
CA ARG A 29 -2.10 2.35 11.22
C ARG A 29 -1.01 2.89 12.14
N PHE A 30 -0.27 1.98 12.75
CA PHE A 30 0.98 2.32 13.44
C PHE A 30 2.12 2.10 12.47
N ILE A 31 2.98 3.10 12.33
CA ILE A 31 4.13 3.09 11.42
C ILE A 31 5.33 3.62 12.20
N VAL A 32 6.42 2.86 12.22
CA VAL A 32 7.66 3.29 12.87
C VAL A 32 8.47 4.16 11.91
N LYS A 33 8.73 5.39 12.31
CA LYS A 33 9.50 6.38 11.53
C LYS A 33 10.94 5.93 11.30
N GLY A 34 11.49 6.25 10.12
CA GLY A 34 12.86 5.92 9.77
C GLY A 34 13.11 4.43 9.54
N THR A 35 12.04 3.64 9.38
CA THR A 35 12.14 2.19 9.15
C THR A 35 11.60 1.81 7.77
N VAL A 36 11.74 0.53 7.44
CA VAL A 36 11.17 -0.05 6.22
C VAL A 36 9.64 0.12 6.12
N GLU A 37 8.94 0.25 7.26
CA GLU A 37 7.48 0.43 7.26
C GLU A 37 7.05 1.75 6.62
N GLU A 38 7.76 2.84 6.93
CA GLU A 38 7.51 4.17 6.36
C GLU A 38 7.82 4.19 4.86
N ARG A 39 8.93 3.58 4.46
CA ARG A 39 9.32 3.46 3.04
C ARG A 39 8.32 2.60 2.26
N MET A 40 7.80 1.55 2.87
CA MET A 40 6.81 0.69 2.25
C MET A 40 5.49 1.42 1.98
N GLU A 41 5.08 2.34 2.85
CA GLU A 41 3.92 3.19 2.58
C GLU A 41 4.14 4.04 1.31
N MET A 42 5.32 4.64 1.16
CA MET A 42 5.67 5.43 -0.02
C MET A 42 5.66 4.60 -1.31
N VAL A 43 6.21 3.38 -1.25
CA VAL A 43 6.22 2.45 -2.38
C VAL A 43 4.81 2.05 -2.80
N GLN A 44 3.92 1.74 -1.85
CA GLN A 44 2.52 1.42 -2.15
C GLN A 44 1.80 2.60 -2.84
N ALA A 45 1.97 3.82 -2.34
CA ALA A 45 1.38 5.01 -2.92
C ALA A 45 1.91 5.31 -4.34
N ARG A 46 3.19 5.01 -4.60
CA ARG A 46 3.78 5.12 -5.93
C ARG A 46 3.19 4.08 -6.88
N LYS A 47 3.11 2.83 -6.45
CA LYS A 47 2.57 1.70 -7.23
C LYS A 47 1.12 1.92 -7.63
N GLN A 48 0.27 2.42 -6.73
CA GLN A 48 -1.13 2.72 -7.04
C GLN A 48 -1.26 3.79 -8.13
N ARG A 49 -0.46 4.86 -8.06
CA ARG A 49 -0.43 5.90 -9.10
C ARG A 49 0.03 5.35 -10.45
N MET A 50 1.05 4.48 -10.44
CA MET A 50 1.53 3.84 -11.66
C MET A 50 0.48 2.94 -12.31
N ILE A 51 -0.24 2.11 -11.54
CA ILE A 51 -1.27 1.21 -12.09
C ILE A 51 -2.43 2.00 -12.71
N SER A 52 -2.71 3.21 -12.21
CA SER A 52 -3.71 4.10 -12.81
C SER A 52 -3.27 4.68 -14.17
N GLY A 53 -1.97 4.71 -14.45
CA GLY A 53 -1.41 5.00 -15.76
C GLY A 53 -1.31 3.70 -16.57
N ALA A 54 -1.81 3.69 -17.81
CA ALA A 54 -1.68 2.53 -18.69
C ALA A 54 -0.20 2.30 -19.09
N LEU A 55 0.54 1.56 -18.27
CA LEU A 55 1.97 1.28 -18.45
C LEU A 55 2.22 0.03 -19.31
N THR A 56 3.33 0.03 -20.02
CA THR A 56 3.87 -1.13 -20.75
C THR A 56 4.65 -2.08 -19.83
N ASP A 57 4.86 -3.33 -20.25
CA ASP A 57 5.62 -4.34 -19.46
C ASP A 57 7.05 -3.90 -19.14
N HIS A 58 7.69 -3.16 -20.05
CA HIS A 58 9.05 -2.65 -19.85
C HIS A 58 9.12 -1.59 -18.73
N GLU A 59 8.15 -0.68 -18.71
CA GLU A 59 8.06 0.37 -17.67
C GLU A 59 7.76 -0.25 -16.30
N LEU A 60 6.92 -1.29 -16.24
CA LEU A 60 6.64 -2.04 -15.01
C LEU A 60 7.88 -2.69 -14.41
N ARG A 61 8.74 -3.30 -15.25
CA ARG A 61 9.99 -3.92 -14.78
C ARG A 61 10.95 -2.89 -14.21
N THR A 62 11.11 -1.76 -14.90
CA THR A 62 11.99 -0.67 -14.45
C THR A 62 11.51 -0.11 -13.12
N ALA A 63 10.22 0.18 -13.00
CA ALA A 63 9.64 0.69 -11.78
C ALA A 63 9.78 -0.28 -10.60
N ARG A 64 9.65 -1.60 -10.83
CA ARG A 64 9.85 -2.61 -9.78
C ARG A 64 11.27 -2.61 -9.21
N ILE A 65 12.29 -2.38 -10.04
CA ILE A 65 13.68 -2.27 -9.58
C ILE A 65 13.86 -1.00 -8.74
N GLU A 66 13.25 0.10 -9.15
CA GLU A 66 13.29 1.36 -8.40
C GLU A 66 12.57 1.26 -7.05
N GLU A 67 11.41 0.61 -7.01
CA GLU A 67 10.68 0.32 -5.76
C GLU A 67 11.54 -0.50 -4.79
N LEU A 68 12.26 -1.51 -5.30
CA LEU A 68 13.19 -2.31 -4.49
C LEU A 68 14.32 -1.45 -3.89
N LYS A 69 14.89 -0.54 -4.68
CA LYS A 69 15.91 0.40 -4.18
C LYS A 69 15.33 1.30 -3.08
N MET A 70 14.15 1.86 -3.28
CA MET A 70 13.51 2.76 -2.29
C MET A 70 13.27 2.12 -0.92
N LEU A 71 13.20 0.79 -0.82
CA LEU A 71 13.02 0.11 0.46
C LEU A 71 14.31 0.02 1.26
N PHE A 72 15.45 -0.18 0.58
CA PHE A 72 16.73 -0.53 1.21
C PHE A 72 17.80 0.56 1.14
N THR A 73 17.60 1.59 0.31
CA THR A 73 18.37 2.85 0.33
C THR A 73 17.51 3.91 1.00
#